data_AF-A0AA38SLU6-F1
#
_entry.id   AF-A0AA38SLU6-F1
#
_cell.length_a   1.000
_cell.length_b   1.000
_cell.length_c   1.000
_cell.angle_alpha   90.00
_cell.angle_beta   90.00
_cell.angle_gamma   90.00
#
_symmetry.space_group_name_H-M   'P 1'
#
loop_
_entity.id
_entity.type
_entity.pdbx_description
1 polymer ?
#
loop_
_entity_poly.entity_id
_entity_poly.type
_entity_poly.pdbx_seq_one_letter_code
_entity_poly.pdbx_strand_id
1 'polypeptide(L)'
;MDDGWEFDNYVTVRMTVSMVATRRGNSSGTEDTDLRDLIGFEVNEMLQQILPGLFTQMKDEILQALDDRIEAAFTACGSTSGSNNQAHSWDNTFKDFMACQPPHFEGRKDPIACFRWITAAEGAFRTCSFPEGMKVFFAMNQLRDAGKD
;
A
#
# COMPACT_ATOMS: atom_id res chain seq x y z
N MET A 1 13.07 -22.43 -7.64
CA MET A 1 12.31 -21.35 -7.00
C MET A 1 11.24 -20.96 -8.01
N ASP A 2 9.94 -20.99 -7.76
CA ASP A 2 9.11 -21.53 -6.67
C ASP A 2 7.66 -21.33 -7.15
N ASP A 3 7.09 -22.30 -7.85
CA ASP A 3 5.76 -22.15 -8.48
C ASP A 3 4.80 -23.23 -7.95
N GLY A 4 4.95 -23.61 -6.68
CA GLY A 4 4.33 -24.81 -6.10
C GLY A 4 3.07 -24.62 -5.26
N TRP A 5 2.40 -23.45 -5.26
CA TRP A 5 1.40 -23.15 -4.22
C TRP A 5 0.08 -22.51 -4.66
N GLU A 6 -0.40 -22.70 -5.89
CA GLU A 6 -1.67 -22.07 -6.30
C GLU A 6 -2.74 -22.97 -6.94
N PHE A 7 -2.49 -24.27 -7.16
CA PHE A 7 -3.48 -25.14 -7.83
C PHE A 7 -4.32 -26.05 -6.90
N ASP A 8 -3.97 -26.21 -5.63
CA ASP A 8 -4.69 -27.16 -4.75
C ASP A 8 -5.96 -26.62 -4.09
N ASN A 9 -6.18 -25.30 -4.09
CA ASN A 9 -7.39 -24.73 -3.48
C ASN A 9 -8.62 -24.75 -4.40
N TYR A 10 -8.44 -24.84 -5.73
CA TYR A 10 -9.58 -24.80 -6.65
C TYR A 10 -10.24 -26.17 -6.86
N VAL A 11 -9.50 -27.26 -6.69
CA VAL A 11 -10.01 -28.63 -6.86
C VAL A 11 -10.66 -29.15 -5.58
N THR A 12 -10.14 -28.76 -4.41
CA THR A 12 -10.65 -29.21 -3.11
C THR A 12 -12.07 -28.74 -2.83
N VAL A 13 -12.43 -27.51 -3.21
CA VAL A 13 -13.78 -26.95 -2.99
C VAL A 13 -14.83 -27.60 -3.90
N ARG A 14 -14.43 -28.12 -5.08
CA ARG A 14 -15.38 -28.74 -6.02
C ARG A 14 -15.74 -30.19 -5.66
N MET A 15 -14.85 -30.93 -4.98
CA MET A 15 -15.10 -32.35 -4.70
C MET A 15 -16.06 -32.59 -3.53
N THR A 16 -16.30 -31.62 -2.65
CA THR A 16 -17.23 -31.78 -1.51
C THR A 16 -18.70 -31.46 -1.85
N VAL A 17 -19.00 -30.96 -3.06
CA VAL A 17 -20.38 -30.57 -3.47
C VAL A 17 -21.08 -31.67 -4.28
N SER A 18 -20.54 -32.89 -4.33
CA SER A 18 -21.19 -34.03 -4.99
C SER A 18 -21.31 -35.19 -4.01
N MET A 19 -22.33 -35.14 -3.15
CA MET A 19 -23.02 -36.31 -2.57
C MET A 19 -24.00 -35.85 -1.47
N VAL A 20 -25.21 -35.46 -1.85
CA VAL A 20 -26.39 -35.72 -1.00
C VAL A 20 -27.46 -36.33 -1.89
N ALA A 21 -27.75 -37.60 -1.60
CA ALA A 21 -28.46 -38.54 -2.44
C ALA A 21 -29.97 -38.52 -2.23
N THR A 22 -30.66 -38.73 -3.35
CA THR A 22 -31.87 -39.52 -3.60
C THR A 22 -32.74 -39.99 -2.41
N ARG A 23 -33.93 -39.38 -2.36
CA ARG A 23 -35.25 -39.78 -1.80
C ARG A 23 -35.49 -41.27 -1.45
N ARG A 24 -35.92 -41.54 -0.21
CA ARG A 24 -36.82 -42.66 0.19
C ARG A 24 -37.70 -42.22 1.37
N GLY A 25 -39.03 -42.30 1.23
CA GLY A 25 -39.98 -41.43 1.95
C GLY A 25 -40.71 -41.97 3.18
N ASN A 26 -41.55 -41.11 3.77
CA ASN A 26 -42.84 -41.43 4.42
C ASN A 26 -43.67 -40.13 4.57
N SER A 27 -44.95 -40.16 4.22
CA SER A 27 -45.85 -39.02 4.04
C SER A 27 -46.57 -38.59 5.33
N SER A 28 -46.40 -37.32 5.72
CA SER A 28 -47.36 -36.46 6.46
C SER A 28 -46.70 -35.17 7.00
N GLY A 29 -45.37 -35.06 6.97
CA GLY A 29 -44.60 -33.85 7.27
C GLY A 29 -43.76 -33.34 6.10
N THR A 30 -44.07 -33.78 4.87
CA THR A 30 -43.23 -33.60 3.67
C THR A 30 -43.32 -32.21 3.07
N GLU A 31 -44.45 -31.52 3.22
CA GLU A 31 -44.63 -30.17 2.66
C GLU A 31 -43.78 -29.14 3.40
N ASP A 32 -43.67 -29.23 4.73
CA ASP A 32 -42.84 -28.29 5.52
C ASP A 32 -41.34 -28.50 5.25
N THR A 33 -40.91 -29.75 5.04
CA THR A 33 -39.52 -30.07 4.64
C THR A 33 -39.22 -29.60 3.22
N ASP A 34 -40.15 -29.80 2.27
CA ASP A 34 -39.97 -29.35 0.88
C ASP A 34 -39.92 -27.81 0.79
N LEU A 35 -40.71 -27.10 1.60
CA LEU A 35 -40.66 -25.64 1.69
C LEU A 35 -39.36 -25.14 2.30
N ARG A 36 -38.86 -25.78 3.36
CA ARG A 36 -37.56 -25.45 3.97
C ARG A 36 -36.40 -25.65 2.99
N ASP A 37 -36.44 -26.73 2.20
CA ASP A 37 -35.43 -27.02 1.19
C ASP A 37 -35.49 -26.02 0.03
N LEU A 38 -36.69 -25.63 -0.39
CA LEU A 38 -36.88 -24.60 -1.42
C LEU A 38 -36.35 -23.23 -0.95
N ILE A 39 -36.69 -22.83 0.28
CA ILE A 39 -36.18 -21.59 0.88
C ILE A 39 -34.66 -21.65 1.04
N GLY A 40 -34.12 -22.78 1.48
CA GLY A 40 -32.67 -22.97 1.61
C GLY A 40 -31.94 -22.87 0.27
N PHE A 41 -32.53 -23.45 -0.78
CA PHE A 41 -32.01 -23.34 -2.14
C PHE A 41 -31.98 -21.88 -2.61
N GLU A 42 -33.09 -21.15 -2.46
CA GLU A 42 -33.21 -19.78 -2.95
C GLU A 42 -32.36 -18.78 -2.13
N VAL A 43 -32.27 -18.97 -0.81
CA VAL A 43 -31.35 -18.19 0.04
C VAL A 43 -29.90 -18.47 -0.34
N ASN A 44 -29.52 -19.73 -0.56
CA ASN A 44 -28.16 -20.06 -0.98
C ASN A 44 -27.86 -19.47 -2.37
N GLU A 45 -28.79 -19.54 -3.30
CA GLU A 45 -28.63 -18.93 -4.63
C GLU A 45 -28.43 -17.41 -4.53
N MET A 46 -29.29 -16.74 -3.78
CA MET A 46 -29.19 -15.29 -3.51
C MET A 46 -27.86 -14.92 -2.88
N LEU A 47 -27.39 -15.68 -1.88
CA LEU A 47 -26.09 -15.42 -1.25
C LEU A 47 -24.94 -15.57 -2.25
N GLN A 48 -24.97 -16.60 -3.11
CA GLN A 48 -23.95 -16.77 -4.15
C GLN A 48 -23.98 -15.65 -5.19
N GLN A 49 -25.15 -15.07 -5.47
CA GLN A 49 -25.27 -13.92 -6.38
C GLN A 49 -24.79 -12.61 -5.72
N ILE A 50 -25.09 -12.40 -4.43
CA ILE A 50 -24.83 -11.13 -3.74
C ILE A 50 -23.37 -11.01 -3.27
N LEU A 51 -22.78 -12.10 -2.78
CA LEU A 51 -21.44 -12.08 -2.16
C LEU A 51 -20.36 -11.47 -3.07
N PRO A 52 -20.23 -11.84 -4.36
CA PRO A 52 -19.21 -11.27 -5.24
C PRO A 52 -19.33 -9.75 -5.40
N GLY A 53 -20.57 -9.23 -5.46
CA GLY A 53 -20.83 -7.80 -5.56
C GLY A 53 -20.41 -7.06 -4.30
N LEU A 54 -20.76 -7.59 -3.12
CA LEU A 54 -20.38 -7.01 -1.83
C LEU A 54 -18.85 -6.99 -1.65
N PHE A 55 -18.14 -8.05 -2.02
CA PHE A 55 -16.67 -8.07 -1.95
C PHE A 55 -16.02 -7.06 -2.89
N THR A 56 -16.57 -6.90 -4.09
CA THR A 56 -16.08 -5.90 -5.05
C THR A 56 -16.29 -4.49 -4.51
N GLN A 57 -17.47 -4.21 -3.96
CA GLN A 57 -17.78 -2.93 -3.33
C GLN A 57 -16.84 -2.63 -2.17
N MET A 58 -16.66 -3.58 -1.24
CA MET A 58 -15.76 -3.40 -0.10
C MET A 58 -14.32 -3.16 -0.55
N LYS A 59 -13.84 -3.90 -1.56
CA LYS A 59 -12.52 -3.70 -2.16
C LYS A 59 -12.38 -2.28 -2.72
N ASP A 60 -13.38 -1.81 -3.47
CA ASP A 60 -13.35 -0.50 -4.10
C ASP A 60 -13.38 0.64 -3.06
N GLU A 61 -14.20 0.52 -2.01
CA GLU A 61 -14.24 1.47 -0.91
C GLU A 61 -12.90 1.54 -0.15
N ILE A 62 -12.27 0.39 0.11
CA ILE A 62 -10.95 0.34 0.77
C ILE A 62 -9.88 0.97 -0.12
N LEU A 63 -9.86 0.65 -1.42
CA LEU A 63 -8.90 1.22 -2.36
C LEU A 63 -9.08 2.74 -2.45
N GLN A 64 -10.32 3.21 -2.59
CA GLN A 64 -10.63 4.64 -2.61
C GLN A 64 -10.18 5.34 -1.32
N ALA A 65 -10.46 4.75 -0.14
CA ALA A 65 -10.06 5.35 1.13
C ALA A 65 -8.53 5.38 1.31
N LEU A 66 -7.80 4.42 0.73
CA LEU A 66 -6.33 4.44 0.71
C LEU A 66 -5.80 5.50 -0.25
N ASP A 67 -6.37 5.61 -1.45
CA ASP A 67 -6.03 6.65 -2.43
C ASP A 67 -6.28 8.04 -1.85
N ASP A 68 -7.44 8.28 -1.25
CA ASP A 68 -7.79 9.55 -0.59
C ASP A 68 -6.80 9.88 0.54
N ARG A 69 -6.37 8.87 1.30
CA ARG A 69 -5.38 9.05 2.38
C ARG A 69 -3.98 9.33 1.85
N ILE A 70 -3.58 8.69 0.76
CA ILE A 70 -2.29 8.96 0.10
C ILE A 70 -2.30 10.37 -0.48
N GLU A 71 -3.37 10.76 -1.17
CA GLU A 71 -3.57 12.12 -1.69
C GLU A 71 -3.62 13.16 -0.58
N ALA A 72 -4.31 12.88 0.53
CA ALA A 72 -4.32 13.75 1.70
C ALA A 72 -2.94 13.85 2.36
N ALA A 73 -2.19 12.74 2.45
CA ALA A 73 -0.83 12.75 2.97
C ALA A 73 0.12 13.53 2.05
N PHE A 74 -0.04 13.39 0.73
CA PHE A 74 0.71 14.14 -0.26
C PHE A 74 0.36 15.63 -0.19
N THR A 75 -0.90 15.99 -0.03
CA THR A 75 -1.36 17.38 0.11
C THR A 75 -0.91 17.99 1.45
N ALA A 76 -0.97 17.22 2.54
CA ALA A 76 -0.53 17.66 3.88
C ALA A 76 0.99 17.81 3.98
N CYS A 77 1.75 16.97 3.27
CA CYS A 77 3.20 17.09 3.17
C CYS A 77 3.65 18.02 2.03
N GLY A 78 2.74 18.39 1.13
CA GLY A 78 3.01 19.00 -0.17
C GLY A 78 2.01 20.10 -0.51
N SER A 79 1.98 21.15 0.30
CA SER A 79 1.66 22.48 -0.22
C SER A 79 2.83 23.01 -1.05
N THR A 80 3.14 22.34 -2.17
CA THR A 80 3.68 22.93 -3.39
C THR A 80 3.57 21.95 -4.57
N SER A 81 2.49 22.12 -5.33
CA SER A 81 2.40 21.92 -6.79
C SER A 81 2.53 20.50 -7.35
N GLY A 82 1.38 19.94 -7.76
CA GLY A 82 1.32 18.79 -8.66
C GLY A 82 1.81 19.11 -10.08
N SER A 83 2.34 18.08 -10.76
CA SER A 83 2.11 17.79 -12.19
C SER A 83 2.97 16.62 -12.64
N ASN A 84 2.36 15.76 -13.45
CA ASN A 84 2.86 14.52 -14.03
C ASN A 84 4.05 14.72 -15.00
N ASN A 85 5.22 15.11 -14.51
CA ASN A 85 6.45 15.05 -15.30
C ASN A 85 7.63 14.63 -14.40
N GLN A 86 8.08 13.40 -14.56
CA GLN A 86 9.22 12.79 -13.86
C GLN A 86 10.56 13.53 -14.08
N ALA A 87 10.58 14.56 -14.95
CA ALA A 87 11.72 15.47 -15.14
C ALA A 87 11.65 16.77 -14.33
N HIS A 88 10.52 17.09 -13.68
CA HIS A 88 10.30 18.36 -12.97
C HIS A 88 10.30 18.24 -11.43
N SER A 89 10.54 17.04 -10.88
CA SER A 89 10.48 16.79 -9.43
C SER A 89 11.80 17.02 -8.69
N TRP A 90 12.96 17.02 -9.38
CA TRP A 90 14.26 17.21 -8.75
C TRP A 90 14.44 18.63 -8.20
N ASP A 91 14.11 19.65 -9.00
CA ASP A 91 14.31 21.05 -8.63
C ASP A 91 13.45 21.47 -7.44
N ASN A 92 12.23 20.94 -7.34
CA ASN A 92 11.36 21.18 -6.20
C ASN A 92 11.92 20.49 -4.95
N THR A 93 12.34 19.23 -5.06
CA THR A 93 12.93 18.47 -3.94
C THR A 93 14.22 19.10 -3.41
N PHE A 94 15.09 19.61 -4.29
CA PHE A 94 16.31 20.31 -3.87
C PHE A 94 16.02 21.68 -3.25
N LYS A 95 15.05 22.43 -3.77
CA LYS A 95 14.61 23.70 -3.16
C LYS A 95 14.04 23.48 -1.76
N ASP A 96 13.23 22.44 -1.57
CA ASP A 96 12.69 22.06 -0.28
C ASP A 96 13.82 21.66 0.68
N PHE A 97 14.81 20.89 0.20
CA PHE A 97 16.02 20.59 0.97
C PHE A 97 16.77 21.86 1.41
N MET A 98 16.97 22.82 0.50
CA MET A 98 17.62 24.09 0.82
C MET A 98 16.80 24.96 1.79
N ALA A 99 15.46 24.85 1.78
CA ALA A 99 14.59 25.51 2.74
C ALA A 99 14.77 24.95 4.17
N CYS A 100 15.14 23.67 4.30
CA CYS A 100 15.53 23.05 5.58
C CYS A 100 16.92 23.56 6.08
N GLN A 101 17.55 24.54 5.40
CA GLN A 101 18.85 25.20 5.70
C GLN A 101 19.95 24.21 6.11
N PRO A 102 20.31 23.29 5.21
CA PRO A 102 21.27 22.25 5.53
C PRO A 102 22.65 22.86 5.84
N PRO A 103 23.38 22.31 6.81
CA PRO A 103 24.68 22.85 7.19
C PRO A 103 25.72 22.58 6.10
N HIS A 104 26.64 23.52 5.92
CA HIS A 104 27.80 23.34 5.05
C HIS A 104 28.92 22.60 5.77
N PHE A 105 29.72 21.83 5.03
CA PHE A 105 30.94 21.20 5.54
C PHE A 105 32.17 21.72 4.82
N GLU A 106 33.06 22.38 5.57
CA GLU A 106 34.27 23.04 5.08
C GLU A 106 35.51 22.12 5.10
N GLY A 107 35.35 20.81 5.33
CA GLY A 107 36.48 19.88 5.38
C GLY A 107 37.26 19.90 6.69
N ARG A 108 36.61 20.21 7.82
CA ARG A 108 37.29 20.21 9.13
C ARG A 108 37.75 18.79 9.48
N LYS A 109 39.04 18.61 9.78
CA LYS A 109 39.63 17.30 10.16
C LYS A 109 39.31 16.85 11.60
N ASP A 110 38.44 17.58 12.30
CA ASP A 110 37.98 17.24 13.64
C ASP A 110 36.84 16.20 13.55
N PRO A 111 37.02 14.99 14.10
CA PRO A 111 36.00 13.94 14.05
C PRO A 111 34.65 14.37 14.64
N ILE A 112 34.66 15.22 15.67
CA ILE A 112 33.43 15.70 16.32
C ILE A 112 32.67 16.63 15.37
N ALA A 113 33.37 17.51 14.66
CA ALA A 113 32.75 18.40 13.68
C ALA A 113 32.17 17.64 12.49
N CYS A 114 32.87 16.61 11.98
CA CYS A 114 32.36 15.74 10.93
C CYS A 114 31.07 15.06 11.37
N PHE A 115 31.08 14.43 12.55
CA PHE A 115 29.92 13.72 13.07
C PHE A 115 28.72 14.66 13.29
N ARG A 116 28.95 15.85 13.85
CA ARG A 116 27.90 16.87 14.03
C ARG A 116 27.30 17.32 12.71
N TRP A 117 28.11 17.47 11.66
CA TRP A 117 27.61 17.81 10.34
C TRP A 117 26.72 16.70 9.77
N ILE A 118 27.17 15.43 9.85
CA ILE A 118 26.38 14.27 9.39
C ILE A 118 25.04 14.21 10.13
N THR A 119 25.05 14.30 11.46
CA THR A 119 23.82 14.24 12.27
C THR A 119 22.85 15.37 11.91
N ALA A 120 23.36 16.57 11.63
CA ALA A 120 22.53 17.70 11.24
C ALA A 120 21.98 17.55 9.81
N ALA A 121 22.77 17.02 8.86
CA ALA A 121 22.29 16.68 7.51
C ALA A 121 21.20 15.59 7.56
N GLU A 122 21.39 14.54 8.35
CA GLU A 122 20.37 13.50 8.58
C GLU A 122 19.11 14.04 9.26
N GLY A 123 19.27 15.03 10.16
CA GLY A 123 18.16 15.76 10.77
C GLY A 123 17.29 16.44 9.71
N ALA A 124 17.91 17.20 8.79
CA ALA A 124 17.21 17.82 7.67
C ALA A 124 16.50 16.80 6.79
N PHE A 125 17.11 15.63 6.55
CA PHE A 125 16.48 14.58 5.74
C PHE A 125 15.24 13.94 6.38
N ARG A 126 15.22 13.82 7.72
CA ARG A 126 14.08 13.26 8.46
C ARG A 126 12.88 14.19 8.47
N THR A 127 13.10 15.49 8.56
CA THR A 127 12.02 16.49 8.62
C THR A 127 11.24 16.55 7.30
N CYS A 128 11.93 16.35 6.18
CA CYS A 128 11.42 16.66 4.85
C CYS A 128 11.24 15.37 3.97
N SER A 129 11.31 14.17 4.58
CA SER A 129 11.07 12.82 4.00
C SER A 129 11.59 12.57 2.57
N PHE A 130 12.85 12.94 2.30
CA PHE A 130 13.41 12.85 0.94
C PHE A 130 13.66 11.40 0.46
N PRO A 131 13.60 11.13 -0.85
CA PRO A 131 13.95 9.85 -1.44
C PRO A 131 15.39 9.42 -1.12
N GLU A 132 15.58 8.14 -0.77
CA GLU A 132 16.89 7.60 -0.37
C GLU A 132 17.98 7.81 -1.42
N GLY A 133 17.65 7.60 -2.70
CA GLY A 133 18.58 7.76 -3.82
C GLY A 133 19.11 9.19 -4.02
N MET A 134 18.48 10.18 -3.38
CA MET A 134 18.80 11.61 -3.56
C MET A 134 19.55 12.22 -2.37
N LYS A 135 19.49 11.60 -1.19
CA LYS A 135 20.13 12.12 0.03
C LYS A 135 21.63 12.34 -0.14
N VAL A 136 22.31 11.38 -0.78
CA VAL A 136 23.76 11.47 -1.03
C VAL A 136 24.09 12.66 -1.92
N PHE A 137 23.36 12.86 -3.02
CA PHE A 137 23.56 14.00 -3.91
C PHE A 137 23.36 15.33 -3.18
N PHE A 138 22.30 15.42 -2.38
CA PHE A 138 22.02 16.62 -1.59
C PHE A 138 23.12 16.91 -0.57
N ALA A 139 23.61 15.89 0.14
CA ALA A 139 24.72 16.03 1.08
C ALA A 139 26.03 16.44 0.38
N MET A 140 26.33 15.86 -0.79
CA MET A 140 27.49 16.24 -1.61
C MET A 140 27.45 17.72 -2.02
N ASN A 141 26.25 18.25 -2.30
CA ASN A 141 26.05 19.66 -2.61
C ASN A 141 26.30 20.62 -1.43
N GLN A 142 26.49 20.10 -0.21
CA GLN A 142 26.82 20.90 0.99
C GLN A 142 28.31 20.90 1.35
N LEU A 143 29.14 20.15 0.62
CA LEU A 143 30.58 20.16 0.78
C LEU A 143 31.19 21.44 0.20
N ARG A 144 32.15 22.04 0.89
CA ARG A 144 32.87 23.28 0.52
C ARG A 144 34.37 23.10 0.78
N ASP A 145 35.19 23.86 0.06
CA ASP A 145 36.65 23.91 0.23
C ASP A 145 37.28 22.52 0.35
N ALA A 146 38.09 22.30 1.39
CA ALA A 146 38.76 21.04 1.69
C ALA A 146 37.81 19.87 2.00
N GLY A 147 36.49 20.11 2.05
CA GLY A 147 35.48 19.06 2.13
C GLY A 147 35.16 18.41 0.77
N LYS A 148 35.62 19.01 -0.34
CA LYS A 148 35.50 18.44 -1.69
C LYS A 148 36.76 17.70 -2.16
N ASP A 149 37.89 17.92 -1.49
CA ASP A 149 39.21 17.35 -1.80
C ASP A 149 39.41 15.99 -1.12
#